data_AF-A0A8D8FVI9-F1
#
_entry.id   AF-A0A8D8FVI9-F1
#
_cell.length_a   1.000
_cell.length_b   1.000
_cell.length_c   1.000
_cell.angle_alpha   90.00
_cell.angle_beta   90.00
_cell.angle_gamma   90.00
#
_symmetry.space_group_name_H-M   'P 1'
#
loop_
_entity.id
_entity.type
_entity.pdbx_description
1 polymer ?
#
loop_
_entity_poly.entity_id
_entity_poly.type
_entity_poly.pdbx_seq_one_letter_code
_entity_poly.pdbx_strand_id
1 'polypeptide(L)'
;AFYEEAFPQDRYPSYDAVRKNVSLVLLNTHFSHAGPRPYLQNVVEVGGLQIKTKPDPLPQDIQEWLDGAEHGAIYFCLGSNLKSKDLPAAKLQEFVKSLGKLKQRVLMKWEADT
;
A
#
# COMPACT_ATOMS: atom_id res chain seq x y z
N ALA A 1 -25.07 -5.77 -1.28
CA ALA A 1 -24.65 -4.94 -0.13
C ALA A 1 -23.89 -3.69 -0.59
N PHE A 2 -22.55 -3.62 -0.59
CA PHE A 2 -21.84 -2.36 -0.90
C PHE A 2 -22.04 -1.85 -2.34
N TYR A 3 -22.02 -2.74 -3.34
CA TYR A 3 -22.22 -2.33 -4.73
C TYR A 3 -23.60 -1.70 -4.95
N GLU A 4 -24.66 -2.28 -4.40
CA GLU A 4 -26.03 -1.78 -4.56
C GLU A 4 -26.27 -0.47 -3.80
N GLU A 5 -25.55 -0.25 -2.69
CA GLU A 5 -25.57 1.02 -1.96
C GLU A 5 -24.91 2.14 -2.77
N ALA A 6 -23.76 1.87 -3.40
CA ALA A 6 -23.06 2.84 -4.23
C ALA A 6 -23.67 3.01 -5.63
N PHE A 7 -24.29 1.95 -6.17
CA PHE A 7 -24.88 1.87 -7.51
C PHE A 7 -26.31 1.29 -7.44
N PRO A 8 -27.30 2.12 -7.12
CA PRO A 8 -28.70 1.71 -7.03
C PRO A 8 -29.25 1.13 -8.34
N GLN A 9 -30.06 0.06 -8.25
CA GLN A 9 -30.53 -0.69 -9.43
C GLN A 9 -31.51 0.07 -10.33
N ASP A 10 -32.10 1.17 -9.85
CA ASP A 10 -32.96 2.05 -10.66
C ASP A 10 -32.15 2.84 -11.70
N ARG A 11 -30.84 3.03 -11.47
CA ARG A 11 -29.95 3.82 -12.33
C ARG A 11 -28.78 3.02 -12.91
N TYR A 12 -28.43 1.89 -12.32
CA TYR A 12 -27.25 1.11 -12.71
C TYR A 12 -27.58 -0.37 -12.93
N PRO A 13 -26.93 -1.06 -13.87
CA PRO A 13 -27.07 -2.49 -14.03
C PRO A 13 -26.61 -3.24 -12.77
N SER A 14 -27.08 -4.47 -12.59
CA SER A 14 -26.60 -5.31 -11.50
C SER A 14 -25.09 -5.57 -11.60
N TYR A 15 -24.46 -5.83 -10.46
CA TYR A 15 -23.04 -6.17 -10.41
C TYR A 15 -22.67 -7.29 -11.40
N ASP A 16 -23.50 -8.34 -11.48
CA ASP A 16 -23.28 -9.46 -12.40
C ASP A 16 -23.37 -9.06 -13.87
N ALA A 17 -24.28 -8.15 -14.21
CA ALA A 17 -24.40 -7.63 -15.57
C ALA A 17 -23.16 -6.79 -15.95
N VAL A 18 -22.72 -5.90 -15.06
CA VAL A 18 -21.51 -5.09 -15.28
C VAL A 18 -20.27 -5.98 -15.38
N ARG A 19 -20.12 -6.96 -14.48
CA ARG A 19 -18.98 -7.88 -14.47
C ARG A 19 -18.85 -8.69 -15.78
N LYS A 20 -19.96 -9.00 -16.45
CA LYS A 20 -19.97 -9.72 -17.73
C LYS A 20 -19.70 -8.83 -18.94
N ASN A 21 -19.78 -7.51 -18.78
CA ASN A 21 -19.67 -6.54 -19.88
C ASN A 21 -18.49 -5.57 -19.69
N VAL A 22 -17.35 -6.10 -19.26
CA VAL A 22 -16.13 -5.30 -19.05
C VAL A 22 -15.34 -5.19 -20.35
N SER A 23 -15.36 -4.01 -20.98
CA SER A 23 -14.65 -3.74 -22.23
C SER A 23 -13.15 -3.48 -22.06
N LEU A 24 -12.69 -3.17 -20.85
CA LEU A 24 -11.29 -2.87 -20.53
C LEU A 24 -11.00 -3.19 -19.06
N VAL A 25 -9.88 -3.85 -18.80
CA VAL A 25 -9.35 -4.13 -17.46
C VAL A 25 -7.97 -3.52 -17.36
N LEU A 26 -7.80 -2.59 -16.41
CA LEU A 26 -6.51 -2.00 -16.08
C LEU A 26 -5.92 -2.74 -14.87
N LEU A 27 -4.83 -3.47 -15.07
CA LEU A 27 -4.18 -4.26 -14.03
C LEU A 27 -3.02 -3.49 -13.41
N ASN A 28 -3.01 -3.31 -12.10
CA ASN A 28 -1.88 -2.72 -11.38
C ASN A 28 -0.73 -3.75 -11.19
N THR A 29 -0.19 -4.24 -12.30
CA THR A 29 0.96 -5.15 -12.37
C THR A 29 1.84 -4.77 -13.55
N HIS A 30 3.01 -5.38 -13.64
CA HIS A 30 3.92 -5.25 -14.77
C HIS A 30 4.56 -6.61 -15.05
N PHE A 31 4.81 -6.94 -16.32
CA PHE A 31 5.37 -8.21 -16.76
C PHE A 31 6.73 -8.55 -16.12
N SER A 32 7.46 -7.54 -15.62
CA SER A 32 8.72 -7.76 -14.88
C SER A 32 8.52 -8.27 -13.45
N HIS A 33 7.32 -8.13 -12.87
CA HIS A 33 7.05 -8.46 -11.46
C HIS A 33 6.49 -9.87 -11.28
N ALA A 34 5.86 -10.44 -12.30
CA ALA A 34 5.18 -11.72 -12.23
C ALA A 34 5.53 -12.61 -13.42
N GLY A 35 5.33 -13.92 -13.26
CA GLY A 35 5.47 -14.86 -14.36
C GLY A 35 4.51 -14.54 -15.52
N PRO A 36 4.85 -14.94 -16.75
CA PRO A 36 4.05 -14.65 -17.93
C PRO A 36 2.65 -15.26 -17.81
N ARG A 37 1.62 -14.47 -18.17
CA ARG A 37 0.23 -14.90 -18.21
C ARG A 37 -0.42 -14.50 -19.54
N PRO A 38 -1.22 -15.39 -20.16
CA PRO A 38 -1.95 -15.02 -21.36
C PRO A 38 -3.14 -14.12 -20.99
N TYR A 39 -3.08 -12.86 -21.40
CA TYR A 39 -4.15 -11.89 -21.25
C TYR A 39 -4.90 -11.67 -22.57
N LEU A 40 -6.19 -11.36 -22.48
CA LEU A 40 -6.96 -10.86 -23.61
C LEU A 40 -6.53 -9.42 -23.95
N GLN A 41 -6.78 -8.98 -25.18
CA GLN A 41 -6.37 -7.66 -25.65
C GLN A 41 -6.98 -6.50 -24.83
N ASN A 42 -8.13 -6.72 -24.20
CA ASN A 42 -8.79 -5.75 -23.33
C ASN A 42 -8.21 -5.71 -21.90
N VAL A 43 -7.12 -6.42 -21.61
CA VAL A 43 -6.49 -6.44 -20.30
C VAL A 43 -5.11 -5.79 -20.44
N VAL A 44 -4.96 -4.61 -19.86
CA VAL A 44 -3.78 -3.76 -20.00
C VAL A 44 -3.08 -3.63 -18.66
N GLU A 45 -1.80 -3.94 -18.63
CA GLU A 45 -0.94 -3.75 -17.46
C GLU A 45 -0.57 -2.26 -17.31
N VAL A 46 -0.89 -1.69 -16.15
CA VAL A 46 -0.64 -0.30 -15.76
C VAL A 46 -0.02 -0.24 -14.36
N GLY A 47 0.96 -1.12 -14.11
CA GLY A 47 1.64 -1.22 -12.82
C GLY A 47 2.24 0.10 -12.36
N GLY A 48 2.00 0.43 -11.09
CA GLY A 48 2.56 1.64 -10.46
C GLY A 48 1.80 2.92 -10.78
N LEU A 49 0.57 2.86 -11.28
CA LEU A 49 -0.26 4.04 -11.59
C LEU A 49 -0.40 5.00 -10.40
N GLN A 50 -0.37 4.48 -9.16
CA GLN A 50 -0.42 5.28 -7.94
C GLN A 50 0.89 6.00 -7.58
N ILE A 51 2.01 5.67 -8.24
CA ILE A 51 3.34 6.22 -7.93
C ILE A 51 3.53 7.51 -8.74
N LYS A 52 3.77 8.62 -8.04
CA LYS A 52 4.09 9.89 -8.70
C LYS A 52 5.44 9.80 -9.40
N THR A 53 5.53 10.27 -10.65
CA THR A 53 6.79 10.39 -11.38
C THR A 53 7.80 11.29 -10.65
N LYS A 54 7.29 12.33 -9.98
CA LYS A 54 8.06 13.20 -9.09
C LYS A 54 7.49 13.06 -7.67
N PRO A 55 8.24 12.46 -6.73
CA PRO A 55 7.85 12.41 -5.33
C PRO A 55 7.75 13.81 -4.73
N ASP A 56 6.84 13.99 -3.78
CA ASP A 56 6.84 15.19 -2.94
C ASP A 56 8.06 15.12 -2.00
N PRO A 57 8.65 16.27 -1.62
CA PRO A 57 9.75 16.27 -0.65
C PRO A 57 9.27 15.73 0.71
N LEU A 58 10.20 15.10 1.44
CA LEU A 58 9.94 14.70 2.81
C LEU A 58 9.83 15.94 3.72
N PRO A 59 9.08 15.85 4.83
CA PRO A 59 9.20 16.81 5.93
C PRO A 59 10.66 16.97 6.34
N GLN A 60 11.07 18.20 6.66
CA GLN A 60 12.48 18.55 6.87
C GLN A 60 13.12 17.74 8.01
N ASP A 61 12.41 17.57 9.11
CA ASP A 61 12.83 16.78 10.26
C ASP A 61 13.10 15.31 9.90
N ILE A 62 12.22 14.71 9.08
CA ILE A 62 12.37 13.34 8.60
C ILE A 62 13.53 13.23 7.61
N GLN A 63 13.67 14.20 6.70
CA GLN A 63 14.77 14.25 5.75
C GLN A 63 16.13 14.31 6.47
N GLU A 64 16.31 15.27 7.38
CA GLU A 64 17.54 15.42 8.17
C GLU A 64 17.82 14.19 9.03
N TRP A 65 16.78 13.58 9.61
CA TRP A 65 16.92 12.35 10.38
C TRP A 65 17.27 11.13 9.52
N LEU A 66 16.85 11.06 8.26
CA LEU A 66 17.26 9.98 7.35
C LEU A 66 18.66 10.22 6.76
N ASP A 67 18.98 11.46 6.40
CA ASP A 67 20.28 11.84 5.83
C ASP A 67 21.43 11.61 6.81
N GLY A 68 21.18 11.75 8.12
CA GLY A 68 22.16 11.44 9.17
C GLY A 68 22.34 9.95 9.48
N ALA A 69 21.70 9.02 8.76
CA ALA A 69 21.74 7.59 9.05
C ALA A 69 23.03 6.92 8.54
N GLU A 70 24.08 6.87 9.37
CA GLU A 70 25.40 6.30 9.04
C GLU A 70 25.33 4.86 8.49
N HIS A 71 24.42 4.04 9.02
CA HIS A 71 24.28 2.63 8.64
C HIS A 71 23.07 2.38 7.72
N GLY A 72 22.46 3.44 7.19
CA GLY A 72 21.21 3.40 6.42
C GLY A 72 19.96 3.40 7.30
N ALA A 73 18.80 3.38 6.64
CA ALA A 73 17.50 3.50 7.29
C ALA A 73 16.54 2.38 6.88
N ILE A 74 15.59 2.05 7.78
CA ILE A 74 14.52 1.09 7.57
C ILE A 74 13.19 1.82 7.83
N TYR A 75 12.29 1.79 6.86
CA TYR A 75 10.90 2.20 7.08
C TYR A 75 10.04 0.97 7.41
N PHE A 76 9.37 0.99 8.57
CA PHE A 76 8.52 -0.09 9.03
C PHE A 76 7.06 0.37 9.12
N CYS A 77 6.16 -0.33 8.43
CA CYS A 77 4.72 -0.10 8.50
C CYS A 77 3.95 -1.40 8.23
N LEU A 78 2.69 -1.47 8.69
CA LEU A 78 1.80 -2.62 8.52
C LEU A 78 0.70 -2.38 7.49
N GLY A 79 0.84 -1.34 6.67
CA GLY A 79 -0.17 -0.86 5.73
C GLY A 79 -1.19 0.08 6.37
N SER A 80 -2.36 0.20 5.72
CA SER A 80 -3.46 1.06 6.17
C SER A 80 -4.45 0.35 7.09
N ASN A 81 -4.62 -0.97 6.92
CA ASN A 81 -5.68 -1.73 7.56
C ASN A 81 -5.29 -2.24 8.95
N LEU A 82 -4.04 -2.70 9.10
CA LEU A 82 -3.50 -3.12 10.38
C LEU A 82 -2.74 -1.94 11.00
N LYS A 83 -3.21 -1.45 12.14
CA LYS A 83 -2.54 -0.36 12.86
C LYS A 83 -1.67 -0.93 13.96
N SER A 84 -0.51 -0.31 14.20
CA SER A 84 0.40 -0.73 15.28
C SER A 84 -0.27 -0.71 16.65
N LYS A 85 -1.18 0.23 16.89
CA LYS A 85 -1.97 0.34 18.13
C LYS A 85 -2.93 -0.81 18.39
N ASP A 86 -3.34 -1.53 17.34
CA ASP A 86 -4.29 -2.65 17.45
C ASP A 86 -3.55 -3.97 17.73
N LEU A 87 -2.21 -3.96 17.72
CA LEU A 87 -1.41 -5.11 18.10
C LEU A 87 -1.41 -5.31 19.62
N PRO A 88 -1.43 -6.56 20.10
CA PRO A 88 -1.17 -6.85 21.51
C PRO A 88 0.17 -6.23 21.95
N ALA A 89 0.18 -5.57 23.10
CA ALA A 89 1.35 -4.84 23.62
C ALA A 89 2.62 -5.71 23.63
N ALA A 90 2.50 -6.99 23.99
CA ALA A 90 3.62 -7.93 23.97
C ALA A 90 4.25 -8.10 22.58
N LYS A 91 3.43 -8.19 21.51
CA LYS A 91 3.95 -8.30 20.14
C LYS A 91 4.62 -7.00 19.70
N LEU A 92 4.02 -5.85 20.03
CA LEU A 92 4.56 -4.54 19.69
C LEU A 92 5.92 -4.31 20.36
N GLN A 93 6.05 -4.69 21.64
CA GLN A 93 7.32 -4.64 22.37
C GLN A 93 8.39 -5.52 21.71
N GLU A 94 8.05 -6.74 21.26
CA GLU A 94 9.01 -7.59 20.58
C GLU A 94 9.45 -7.01 19.22
N PHE A 95 8.57 -6.34 18.46
CA PHE A 95 8.97 -5.60 17.26
C PHE A 95 9.96 -4.49 17.59
N VAL A 96 9.61 -3.60 18.54
CA VAL A 96 10.46 -2.46 18.92
C VAL A 96 11.82 -2.96 19.44
N LYS A 97 11.82 -3.98 20.30
CA LYS A 97 13.04 -4.58 20.85
C LYS A 97 13.91 -5.23 19.78
N SER A 98 13.31 -5.88 18.78
CA SER A 98 14.05 -6.53 17.71
C SER A 98 14.62 -5.52 16.71
N LEU A 99 13.81 -4.56 16.29
CA LEU A 99 14.22 -3.49 15.38
C LEU A 99 15.27 -2.57 16.03
N GLY A 100 15.15 -2.29 17.33
CA GLY A 100 16.10 -1.46 18.06
C GLY A 100 17.50 -2.07 18.25
N LYS A 101 17.69 -3.36 17.95
CA LYS A 101 19.02 -4.00 17.94
C LYS A 101 19.79 -3.78 16.63
N LEU A 102 19.11 -3.28 15.59
CA LEU A 102 19.72 -3.04 14.30
C LEU A 102 20.58 -1.78 14.35
N LYS A 103 21.60 -1.74 13.49
CA LYS A 103 22.48 -0.57 13.38
C LYS A 103 21.83 0.58 12.59
N GLN A 104 20.84 0.24 11.75
CA GLN A 104 20.08 1.17 10.95
C GLN A 104 19.15 2.04 11.80
N ARG A 105 18.89 3.26 11.34
CA ARG A 105 17.79 4.08 11.86
C ARG A 105 16.46 3.48 11.42
N VAL A 106 15.55 3.20 12.34
CA VAL A 106 14.24 2.60 12.02
C VAL A 106 13.12 3.62 12.19
N LEU A 107 12.50 4.03 11.08
CA LEU A 107 11.32 4.88 11.06
C LEU A 107 10.07 4.01 11.05
N MET A 108 9.37 3.93 12.19
CA MET A 108 8.15 3.17 12.32
C MET A 108 6.92 4.07 12.20
N LYS A 109 5.98 3.72 11.32
CA LYS A 109 4.66 4.35 11.29
C LYS A 109 3.92 4.01 12.59
N TRP A 110 3.44 5.04 13.28
CA TRP A 110 2.73 4.93 14.56
C TRP A 110 1.35 5.56 14.45
N GLU A 111 0.33 4.88 14.99
CA GLU A 111 -1.08 5.30 14.85
C GLU A 111 -1.84 5.45 16.17
N ALA A 112 -1.14 5.38 17.31
CA ALA A 112 -1.70 5.82 18.59
C ALA A 112 -1.41 7.31 18.78
N ASP A 113 -2.40 8.04 19.26
CA ASP A 113 -2.22 9.43 19.67
C ASP A 113 -1.29 9.45 20.89
N THR A 114 -0.27 10.29 20.85
CA THR A 114 0.60 10.60 21.99
C THR A 114 -0.19 11.26 23.12
#